data_AF-A0A7K3UP62-F1
#
_entry.id   AF-A0A7K3UP62-F1
#
_cell.length_a   1.000
_cell.length_b   1.000
_cell.length_c   1.000
_cell.angle_alpha   90.00
_cell.angle_beta   90.00
_cell.angle_gamma   90.00
#
_symmetry.space_group_name_H-M   'P 1'
#
loop_
_entity.id
_entity.type
_entity.pdbx_description
1 polymer ?
#
loop_
_entity_poly.entity_id
_entity_poly.type
_entity_poly.pdbx_seq_one_letter_code
_entity_poly.pdbx_strand_id
1 'polypeptide(L)'
;YSYAVNEANTAVQGLRQSINTLSDVFSYTMRDTAGATATANITITIHGANDAPVLAVQTVGQNATVGTAFSFVLPTTTFTDVDSGETLTYSATAADGTALPGWLSFNATTRTFSGTPTTSGTYGVKVTAT
;
A
#
# COMPACT_ATOMS: atom_id res chain seq x y z
N TYR A 1 1.62 15.30 -30.71
CA TYR A 1 0.81 14.45 -29.81
C TYR A 1 1.65 14.14 -28.59
N SER A 2 1.04 14.14 -27.42
CA SER A 2 1.66 13.72 -26.16
C SER A 2 0.87 12.55 -25.58
N TYR A 3 1.55 11.60 -24.99
CA TYR A 3 0.94 10.53 -24.21
C TYR A 3 1.20 10.80 -22.72
N ALA A 4 0.18 10.61 -21.91
CA ALA A 4 0.28 10.59 -20.45
C ALA A 4 -0.48 9.34 -19.98
N VAL A 5 0.13 8.59 -19.06
CA VAL A 5 -0.52 7.45 -18.43
C VAL A 5 -1.74 7.93 -17.64
N ASN A 6 -2.84 7.18 -17.70
CA ASN A 6 -4.03 7.50 -16.93
C ASN A 6 -3.92 6.95 -15.50
N GLU A 7 -3.38 7.77 -14.60
CA GLU A 7 -3.23 7.41 -13.17
C GLU A 7 -4.56 7.25 -12.41
N ALA A 8 -5.70 7.66 -13.00
CA ALA A 8 -7.01 7.39 -12.41
C ALA A 8 -7.56 5.99 -12.78
N ASN A 9 -6.89 5.25 -13.66
CA ASN A 9 -7.29 3.90 -14.02
C ASN A 9 -6.81 2.90 -12.96
N THR A 10 -7.74 2.28 -12.23
CA THR A 10 -7.41 1.29 -11.20
C THR A 10 -6.66 0.07 -11.73
N ALA A 11 -6.83 -0.28 -13.00
CA ALA A 11 -6.04 -1.35 -13.62
C ALA A 11 -4.57 -0.95 -13.82
N VAL A 12 -4.30 0.34 -14.07
CA VAL A 12 -2.93 0.88 -14.14
C VAL A 12 -2.33 0.94 -12.74
N GLN A 13 -3.07 1.49 -11.77
CA GLN A 13 -2.61 1.59 -10.38
C GLN A 13 -2.37 0.22 -9.73
N GLY A 14 -3.05 -0.84 -10.19
CA GLY A 14 -2.83 -2.19 -9.68
C GLY A 14 -1.57 -2.88 -10.22
N LEU A 15 -0.81 -2.26 -11.13
CA LEU A 15 0.39 -2.86 -11.73
C LEU A 15 1.60 -2.73 -10.79
N ARG A 16 1.88 -3.81 -10.06
CA ARG A 16 2.94 -3.85 -9.05
C ARG A 16 4.35 -4.08 -9.59
N GLN A 17 4.52 -5.09 -10.43
CA GLN A 17 5.83 -5.50 -10.94
C GLN A 17 6.00 -5.03 -12.37
N SER A 18 7.24 -4.82 -12.80
CA SER A 18 7.55 -4.42 -14.19
C SER A 18 7.08 -5.45 -15.24
N ILE A 19 6.84 -6.70 -14.82
CA ILE A 19 6.25 -7.75 -15.66
C ILE A 19 4.72 -7.64 -15.78
N ASN A 20 4.07 -6.93 -14.86
CA ASN A 20 2.65 -6.61 -14.96
C ASN A 20 2.54 -5.44 -15.95
N THR A 21 1.79 -5.66 -17.03
CA THR A 21 1.72 -4.68 -18.11
C THR A 21 0.28 -4.48 -18.60
N LEU A 22 0.04 -3.27 -19.09
CA LEU A 22 -1.11 -2.93 -19.92
C LEU A 22 -0.62 -2.36 -21.25
N SER A 23 -1.47 -2.35 -22.27
CA SER A 23 -1.13 -1.80 -23.57
C SER A 23 -2.20 -0.84 -24.06
N ASP A 24 -1.77 0.36 -24.42
CA ASP A 24 -2.59 1.32 -25.16
C ASP A 24 -2.20 1.26 -26.64
N VAL A 25 -3.21 1.16 -27.51
CA VAL A 25 -2.99 1.06 -28.96
C VAL A 25 -3.68 2.22 -29.66
N PHE A 26 -2.90 3.05 -30.35
CA PHE A 26 -3.37 4.17 -31.14
C PHE A 26 -3.22 3.87 -32.62
N SER A 27 -4.32 3.88 -33.36
CA SER A 27 -4.31 3.69 -34.81
C SER A 27 -4.23 5.05 -35.52
N TYR A 28 -3.40 5.13 -36.56
CA TYR A 28 -3.28 6.33 -37.39
C TYR A 28 -3.30 5.97 -38.87
N THR A 29 -3.90 6.84 -39.67
CA THR A 29 -3.99 6.68 -41.12
C THR A 29 -3.16 7.77 -41.80
N MET A 30 -2.22 7.35 -42.61
CA MET A 30 -1.45 8.21 -43.51
C MET A 30 -2.13 8.25 -44.87
N ARG A 31 -2.05 9.40 -45.55
CA ARG A 31 -2.55 9.58 -46.91
C ARG A 31 -1.45 10.19 -47.77
N ASP A 32 -1.20 9.61 -48.95
CA ASP A 32 -0.25 10.18 -49.91
C ASP A 32 -0.88 11.32 -50.74
N THR A 33 -0.09 11.96 -51.60
CA THR A 33 -0.55 13.06 -52.45
C THR A 33 -1.52 12.63 -53.56
N ALA A 34 -1.52 11.36 -53.94
CA ALA A 34 -2.45 10.78 -54.91
C ALA A 34 -3.79 10.38 -54.26
N GLY A 35 -3.84 10.37 -52.92
CA GLY A 35 -5.02 10.12 -52.12
C GLY A 35 -5.14 8.71 -51.58
N ALA A 36 -4.17 7.83 -51.81
CA ALA A 36 -4.14 6.49 -51.24
C ALA A 36 -3.85 6.55 -49.73
N THR A 37 -4.44 5.65 -48.95
CA THR A 37 -4.32 5.64 -47.49
C THR A 37 -3.70 4.35 -46.98
N ALA A 38 -2.90 4.43 -45.91
CA ALA A 38 -2.39 3.29 -45.16
C ALA A 38 -2.58 3.51 -43.66
N THR A 39 -2.93 2.46 -42.92
CA THR A 39 -3.11 2.51 -41.46
C THR A 39 -1.99 1.77 -40.76
N ALA A 40 -1.53 2.31 -39.65
CA ALA A 40 -0.56 1.69 -38.76
C ALA A 40 -0.94 1.96 -37.29
N ASN A 41 -0.33 1.21 -36.37
CA ASN A 41 -0.59 1.33 -34.94
C ASN A 41 0.68 1.81 -34.22
N ILE A 42 0.47 2.60 -33.17
CA ILE A 42 1.46 2.88 -32.13
C ILE A 42 0.98 2.13 -30.88
N THR A 43 1.81 1.22 -30.38
CA THR A 43 1.56 0.51 -29.12
C THR A 43 2.42 1.12 -28.02
N ILE A 44 1.80 1.52 -26.93
CA ILE A 44 2.46 1.94 -25.70
C ILE A 44 2.27 0.85 -24.67
N THR A 45 3.37 0.29 -24.16
CA THR A 45 3.34 -0.68 -23.06
C THR A 45 3.58 0.04 -21.75
N ILE A 46 2.61 -0.07 -20.84
CA ILE A 46 2.70 0.45 -19.48
C ILE A 46 3.25 -0.67 -18.61
N HIS A 47 4.30 -0.39 -17.86
CA HIS A 47 4.91 -1.34 -16.93
C HIS A 47 4.59 -0.92 -15.50
N GLY A 48 4.30 -1.90 -14.65
CA GLY A 48 4.05 -1.68 -13.23
C GLY A 48 5.27 -1.25 -12.43
N ALA A 49 4.99 -0.64 -11.28
CA ALA A 49 5.94 -0.30 -10.24
C ALA A 49 5.23 -0.44 -8.88
N ASN A 50 5.95 -0.91 -7.86
CA ASN A 50 5.37 -1.12 -6.54
C ASN A 50 5.10 0.24 -5.89
N ASP A 51 3.88 0.44 -5.47
CA ASP A 51 3.48 1.58 -4.67
C ASP A 51 3.73 1.27 -3.18
N ALA A 52 3.84 2.32 -2.36
CA ALA A 52 3.99 2.13 -0.91
C ALA A 52 2.62 2.08 -0.24
N PRO A 53 2.43 1.27 0.81
CA PRO A 53 1.17 1.22 1.53
C PRO A 53 0.86 2.57 2.17
N VAL A 54 -0.41 2.97 2.12
CA VAL A 54 -0.88 4.22 2.70
C VAL A 54 -1.71 3.97 3.96
N LEU A 55 -1.64 4.91 4.91
CA LEU A 55 -2.54 4.92 6.06
C LEU A 55 -3.95 5.30 5.58
N ALA A 56 -4.88 4.36 5.67
CA ALA A 56 -6.28 4.58 5.31
C ALA A 56 -7.12 5.04 6.51
N VAL A 57 -6.95 4.38 7.66
CA VAL A 57 -7.71 4.69 8.88
C VAL A 57 -6.79 4.73 10.08
N GLN A 58 -6.65 5.92 10.69
CA GLN A 58 -5.92 6.08 11.94
C GLN A 58 -6.64 5.34 13.08
N THR A 59 -5.90 4.55 13.85
CA THR A 59 -6.44 3.89 15.04
C THR A 59 -6.72 4.90 16.15
N VAL A 60 -7.77 4.62 16.93
CA VAL A 60 -8.06 5.36 18.16
C VAL A 60 -7.12 4.93 19.29
N GLY A 61 -6.99 5.79 20.31
CA GLY A 61 -6.25 5.45 21.53
C GLY A 61 -6.82 4.19 22.20
N GLN A 62 -5.92 3.37 22.75
CA GLN A 62 -6.26 2.14 23.46
C GLN A 62 -6.02 2.34 24.96
N ASN A 63 -6.84 1.69 25.78
CA ASN A 63 -6.66 1.67 27.23
C ASN A 63 -6.21 0.28 27.68
N ALA A 64 -5.19 0.22 28.54
CA ALA A 64 -4.73 -0.99 29.19
C ALA A 64 -4.72 -0.77 30.71
N THR A 65 -5.09 -1.81 31.48
CA THR A 65 -5.12 -1.74 32.94
C THR A 65 -3.89 -2.42 33.51
N VAL A 66 -3.19 -1.77 34.44
CA VAL A 66 -2.02 -2.33 35.12
C VAL A 66 -2.37 -3.67 35.75
N GLY A 67 -1.51 -4.68 35.54
CA GLY A 67 -1.72 -6.04 36.05
C GLY A 67 -2.78 -6.86 35.32
N THR A 68 -3.43 -6.31 34.29
CA THR A 68 -4.45 -7.02 33.49
C THR A 68 -3.91 -7.30 32.08
N ALA A 69 -4.21 -8.49 31.55
CA ALA A 69 -3.83 -8.84 30.18
C ALA A 69 -4.50 -7.89 29.18
N PHE A 70 -3.69 -7.31 28.30
CA PHE A 70 -4.08 -6.48 27.17
C PHE A 70 -3.97 -7.29 25.88
N SER A 71 -4.95 -7.11 24.99
CA SER A 71 -4.94 -7.65 23.64
C SER A 71 -5.64 -6.70 22.69
N PHE A 72 -5.01 -6.37 21.58
CA PHE A 72 -5.57 -5.53 20.53
C PHE A 72 -5.10 -6.02 19.17
N VAL A 73 -6.06 -6.32 18.29
CA VAL A 73 -5.77 -6.69 16.89
C VAL A 73 -5.85 -5.43 16.04
N LEU A 74 -4.79 -5.12 15.33
CA LEU A 74 -4.78 -4.03 14.36
C LEU A 74 -5.82 -4.29 13.27
N PRO A 75 -6.79 -3.38 13.06
CA PRO A 75 -7.79 -3.52 12.01
C PRO A 75 -7.13 -3.67 10.63
N THR A 76 -7.67 -4.55 9.80
CA THR A 76 -7.22 -4.73 8.40
C THR A 76 -7.41 -3.48 7.55
N THR A 77 -8.26 -2.56 7.98
CA THR A 77 -8.54 -1.29 7.30
C THR A 77 -7.56 -0.18 7.67
N THR A 78 -6.57 -0.45 8.53
CA THR A 78 -5.62 0.59 8.98
C THR A 78 -4.76 1.06 7.81
N PHE A 79 -4.24 0.12 7.02
CA PHE A 79 -3.41 0.39 5.85
C PHE A 79 -4.05 -0.21 4.61
N THR A 80 -3.85 0.44 3.47
CA THR A 80 -4.25 -0.06 2.15
C THR A 80 -3.10 0.08 1.19
N ASP A 81 -3.02 -0.85 0.26
CA ASP A 81 -2.16 -0.75 -0.91
C ASP A 81 -3.01 -0.91 -2.17
N VAL A 82 -2.66 -0.19 -3.23
CA VAL A 82 -3.37 -0.22 -4.50
C VAL A 82 -2.88 -1.36 -5.40
N ASP A 83 -1.68 -1.87 -5.12
CA ASP A 83 -1.05 -2.96 -5.87
C ASP A 83 -1.85 -4.27 -5.78
N SER A 84 -2.10 -4.87 -6.94
CA SER A 84 -2.86 -6.09 -7.01
C SER A 84 -2.05 -7.31 -6.56
N GLY A 85 -2.62 -8.10 -5.64
CA GLY A 85 -2.03 -9.37 -5.19
C GLY A 85 -0.87 -9.21 -4.22
N GLU A 86 -0.63 -8.01 -3.68
CA GLU A 86 0.31 -7.82 -2.59
C GLU A 86 -0.27 -8.28 -1.24
N THR A 87 0.61 -8.68 -0.33
CA THR A 87 0.29 -8.88 1.08
C THR A 87 1.19 -7.98 1.90
N LEU A 88 0.55 -7.12 2.71
CA LEU A 88 1.26 -6.24 3.62
C LEU A 88 1.95 -7.00 4.75
N THR A 89 3.17 -6.60 5.02
CA THR A 89 3.95 -6.98 6.19
C THR A 89 3.91 -5.85 7.22
N TYR A 90 4.01 -6.18 8.51
CA TYR A 90 3.81 -5.21 9.59
C TYR A 90 4.94 -5.25 10.60
N SER A 91 5.28 -4.08 11.14
CA SER A 91 6.16 -3.93 12.29
C SER A 91 5.63 -2.86 13.24
N ALA A 92 6.06 -2.89 14.50
CA ALA A 92 5.68 -1.90 15.49
C ALA A 92 6.85 -1.47 16.37
N THR A 93 6.91 -0.19 16.68
CA THR A 93 7.90 0.44 17.56
C THR A 93 7.20 1.41 18.51
N ALA A 94 7.92 1.94 19.49
CA ALA A 94 7.49 3.17 20.14
C ALA A 94 7.44 4.30 19.10
N ALA A 95 6.68 5.36 19.39
CA ALA A 95 6.48 6.49 18.47
C ALA A 95 7.78 7.23 18.11
N ASP A 96 8.78 7.18 19.01
CA ASP A 96 10.12 7.74 18.80
C ASP A 96 11.08 6.78 18.03
N GLY A 97 10.59 5.61 17.62
CA GLY A 97 11.36 4.60 16.89
C GLY A 97 12.13 3.64 17.80
N THR A 98 12.08 3.80 19.12
CA THR A 98 12.68 2.86 20.06
C THR A 98 11.85 1.57 20.19
N ALA A 99 12.38 0.57 20.90
CA ALA A 99 11.65 -0.65 21.16
C ALA A 99 10.34 -0.37 21.91
N LEU A 100 9.34 -1.23 21.71
CA LEU A 100 8.10 -1.18 22.48
C LEU A 100 8.39 -1.28 24.00
N PRO A 101 7.53 -0.71 24.85
CA PRO A 101 7.62 -0.92 26.30
C PRO A 101 7.73 -2.42 26.61
N GLY A 102 8.56 -2.81 27.58
CA GLY A 102 8.85 -4.23 27.82
C GLY A 102 7.63 -5.11 28.15
N TRP A 103 6.50 -4.50 28.50
CA TRP A 103 5.24 -5.21 28.73
C TRP A 103 4.43 -5.46 27.46
N LEU A 104 4.73 -4.82 26.33
CA LEU A 104 3.93 -4.84 25.10
C LEU A 104 4.71 -5.50 23.96
N SER A 105 4.12 -6.54 23.37
CA SER A 105 4.65 -7.23 22.19
C SER A 105 3.71 -7.06 21.00
N PHE A 106 4.26 -7.15 19.79
CA PHE A 106 3.50 -7.15 18.55
C PHE A 106 3.80 -8.40 17.73
N ASN A 107 2.77 -9.19 17.44
CA ASN A 107 2.83 -10.30 16.50
C ASN A 107 2.44 -9.80 15.11
N ALA A 108 3.40 -9.70 14.20
CA ALA A 108 3.19 -9.19 12.84
C ALA A 108 2.24 -10.06 12.00
N THR A 109 2.30 -11.39 12.18
CA THR A 109 1.47 -12.35 11.43
C THR A 109 -0.01 -12.23 11.79
N THR A 110 -0.32 -12.09 13.08
CA THR A 110 -1.71 -11.93 13.55
C THR A 110 -2.12 -10.47 13.70
N ARG A 111 -1.18 -9.53 13.48
CA ARG A 111 -1.29 -8.10 13.76
C ARG A 111 -1.78 -7.80 15.18
N THR A 112 -1.39 -8.62 16.14
CA THR A 112 -1.88 -8.55 17.52
C THR A 112 -0.84 -7.91 18.42
N PHE A 113 -1.23 -6.83 19.07
CA PHE A 113 -0.57 -6.32 20.26
C PHE A 113 -1.05 -7.09 21.49
N SER A 114 -0.13 -7.54 22.34
CA SER A 114 -0.48 -8.23 23.58
C SER A 114 0.54 -8.02 24.68
N GLY A 115 0.11 -8.22 25.93
CA GLY A 115 0.97 -8.18 27.10
C GLY A 115 0.27 -7.72 28.38
N THR A 116 1.02 -7.41 29.44
CA THR A 116 0.46 -7.03 30.75
C THR A 116 1.20 -5.82 31.31
N PRO A 117 0.62 -4.61 31.31
CA PRO A 117 1.29 -3.42 31.81
C PRO A 117 1.70 -3.58 33.28
N THR A 118 2.94 -3.21 33.59
CA THR A 118 3.50 -3.25 34.96
C THR A 118 3.48 -1.88 35.65
N THR A 119 3.34 -0.81 34.87
CA THR A 119 3.34 0.58 35.35
C THR A 119 2.30 1.38 34.59
N SER A 120 1.65 2.34 35.26
CA SER A 120 0.75 3.30 34.61
C SER A 120 1.54 4.28 33.74
N GLY A 121 1.02 4.61 32.56
CA GLY A 121 1.65 5.59 31.68
C GLY A 121 0.91 5.75 30.35
N THR A 122 1.35 6.72 29.55
CA THR A 122 0.93 6.88 28.16
C THR A 122 2.09 6.49 27.26
N TYR A 123 1.84 5.62 26.28
CA TYR A 123 2.85 5.13 25.36
C TYR A 123 2.44 5.46 23.94
N GLY A 124 3.32 6.16 23.21
CA GLY A 124 3.17 6.32 21.77
C GLY A 124 3.62 5.05 21.05
N VAL A 125 2.82 4.54 20.13
CA VAL A 125 3.14 3.37 19.31
C VAL A 125 3.04 3.77 17.84
N LYS A 126 4.04 3.37 17.06
CA LYS A 126 4.04 3.50 15.60
C LYS A 126 3.95 2.11 15.00
N VAL A 127 3.00 1.91 14.10
CA VAL A 127 2.92 0.73 13.23
C VAL A 127 3.39 1.14 11.84
N THR A 128 4.18 0.29 11.19
CA THR A 128 4.61 0.45 9.80
C THR A 128 4.11 -0.74 8.99
N ALA A 129 3.53 -0.47 7.83
CA ALA A 129 3.18 -1.47 6.83
C ALA A 129 4.14 -1.34 5.62
N THR A 130 4.56 -2.47 5.06
CA THR A 130 5.45 -2.59 3.90
C THR A 130 5.10 -3.76 3.02
#